data_AF-A0A946UI03-F1
#
_entry.id   AF-A0A946UI03-F1
#
_cell.length_a   1.000
_cell.length_b   1.000
_cell.length_c   1.000
_cell.angle_alpha   90.00
_cell.angle_beta   90.00
_cell.angle_gamma   90.00
#
_symmetry.space_group_name_H-M   'P 1'
#
loop_
_entity.id
_entity.type
_entity.pdbx_description
1 polymer ?
#
loop_
_entity_poly.entity_id
_entity_poly.type
_entity_poly.pdbx_seq_one_letter_code
_entity_poly.pdbx_strand_id
1 'polypeptide(L)'
;MRTRKGDFMHVLAVFLTGAVLALVSINAMACSDTLYRVGKVASYRVYTAPLPGSVLVYGQSEGARHLAQALEQSGHGVRFVDNSIQLTTELLTGHYDVVIAPYADHETVEASASASGNTDTVYLPVVINRDEEETARQNYGKVMLAERDEIKHYLKAIHKTLKEKS
;
A
#
# COMPACT_ATOMS: atom_id res chain seq x y z
N MET A 1 -10.36 -11.13 -72.64
CA MET A 1 -10.59 -11.91 -73.88
C MET A 1 -10.33 -13.38 -73.58
N ARG A 2 -11.37 -14.21 -73.79
CA ARG A 2 -11.36 -15.68 -73.98
C ARG A 2 -11.14 -16.63 -72.79
N THR A 3 -11.85 -17.75 -72.90
CA THR A 3 -12.32 -18.72 -71.92
C THR A 3 -11.53 -20.05 -71.92
N ARG A 4 -11.48 -20.69 -70.74
CA ARG A 4 -11.84 -22.10 -70.41
C ARG A 4 -11.31 -23.24 -71.31
N LYS A 5 -10.57 -24.20 -70.73
CA LYS A 5 -10.42 -25.60 -71.18
C LYS A 5 -9.53 -26.36 -70.20
N GLY A 6 -10.08 -27.34 -69.49
CA GLY A 6 -9.27 -28.16 -68.57
C GLY A 6 -10.07 -29.01 -67.59
N ASP A 7 -11.40 -28.99 -67.65
CA ASP A 7 -12.28 -30.02 -67.12
C ASP A 7 -12.02 -31.36 -67.86
N PHE A 8 -10.86 -32.00 -67.70
CA PHE A 8 -10.63 -33.34 -68.28
C PHE A 8 -9.47 -34.14 -67.66
N MET A 9 -9.05 -33.77 -66.46
CA MET A 9 -8.21 -34.63 -65.61
C MET A 9 -8.90 -34.72 -64.25
N HIS A 10 -10.22 -34.84 -64.23
CA HIS A 10 -10.84 -36.16 -64.31
C HIS A 10 -10.00 -37.19 -63.58
N VAL A 11 -10.29 -37.31 -62.29
CA VAL A 11 -11.26 -38.32 -61.83
C VAL A 11 -10.65 -39.73 -61.78
N LEU A 12 -9.42 -39.90 -62.28
CA LEU A 12 -8.64 -41.13 -62.24
C LEU A 12 -7.43 -41.08 -61.29
N ALA A 13 -7.31 -40.05 -60.45
CA ALA A 13 -6.48 -40.12 -59.25
C ALA A 13 -7.45 -40.18 -58.05
N VAL A 14 -8.24 -41.25 -57.99
CA VAL A 14 -7.84 -42.39 -57.13
C VAL A 14 -7.91 -41.87 -55.69
N PHE A 15 -9.09 -41.57 -55.16
CA PHE A 15 -10.12 -42.56 -54.82
C PHE A 15 -9.61 -43.66 -53.86
N LEU A 16 -8.38 -43.53 -53.32
CA LEU A 16 -7.71 -44.58 -52.55
C LEU A 16 -6.93 -44.10 -51.32
N THR A 17 -7.18 -42.88 -50.86
CA THR A 17 -6.79 -42.44 -49.51
C THR A 17 -8.03 -41.95 -48.77
N GLY A 18 -9.04 -42.82 -48.76
CA GLY A 18 -10.09 -42.78 -47.77
C GLY A 18 -9.55 -43.17 -46.39
N ALA A 19 -10.34 -42.80 -45.38
CA ALA A 19 -10.27 -43.28 -44.01
C ALA A 19 -9.20 -42.67 -43.11
N VAL A 20 -9.22 -41.34 -42.91
CA VAL A 20 -8.85 -40.83 -41.58
C VAL A 20 -9.74 -39.64 -41.20
N LEU A 21 -10.46 -39.81 -40.08
CA LEU A 21 -11.10 -38.78 -39.25
C LEU A 21 -12.42 -38.17 -39.76
N ALA A 22 -13.42 -39.02 -39.93
CA ALA A 22 -14.73 -38.68 -39.39
C ALA A 22 -14.62 -38.80 -37.86
N LEU A 23 -14.61 -37.69 -37.12
CA LEU A 23 -14.88 -37.67 -35.68
C LEU A 23 -15.03 -36.22 -35.15
N VAL A 24 -16.17 -36.02 -34.46
CA VAL A 24 -16.47 -35.00 -33.44
C VAL A 24 -17.08 -33.66 -33.88
N SER A 25 -18.40 -33.74 -34.08
CA SER A 25 -19.44 -33.09 -33.25
C SER A 25 -19.31 -31.62 -32.83
N ILE A 26 -20.34 -30.90 -33.27
CA ILE A 26 -20.87 -29.60 -32.83
C ILE A 26 -21.03 -29.56 -31.31
N ASN A 27 -20.58 -28.47 -30.66
CA ASN A 27 -21.20 -27.89 -29.47
C ASN A 27 -20.80 -26.42 -29.33
N ALA A 28 -21.50 -25.55 -30.05
CA ALA A 28 -21.67 -24.17 -29.64
C ALA A 28 -22.81 -24.14 -28.62
N MET A 29 -22.49 -24.05 -27.32
CA MET A 29 -23.34 -23.54 -26.22
C MET A 29 -22.53 -23.60 -24.92
N ALA A 30 -21.98 -22.47 -24.50
CA ALA A 30 -21.94 -22.08 -23.08
C ALA A 30 -21.44 -20.64 -22.99
N CYS A 31 -22.37 -19.74 -22.72
CA CYS A 31 -22.10 -18.40 -22.22
C CYS A 31 -21.05 -18.47 -21.11
N SER A 32 -19.95 -17.75 -21.30
CA SER A 32 -18.95 -17.51 -20.28
C SER A 32 -19.56 -16.59 -19.22
N ASP A 33 -20.38 -17.19 -18.35
CA ASP A 33 -20.91 -16.55 -17.15
C ASP A 33 -20.12 -17.11 -15.97
N THR A 34 -18.86 -16.66 -15.84
CA THR A 34 -18.14 -16.81 -14.56
C THR A 34 -18.70 -15.80 -13.59
N LEU A 35 -19.83 -16.19 -13.01
CA LEU A 35 -20.48 -15.59 -11.87
C LEU A 35 -19.53 -15.73 -10.66
N TYR A 36 -18.60 -14.78 -10.50
CA TYR A 36 -17.85 -14.67 -9.25
C TYR A 36 -18.80 -14.17 -8.17
N ARG A 37 -19.36 -15.14 -7.46
CA ARG A 37 -20.02 -14.96 -6.18
C ARG A 37 -18.97 -14.55 -5.15
N VAL A 38 -18.55 -13.28 -5.17
CA VAL A 38 -17.80 -12.69 -4.04
C VAL A 38 -18.81 -12.26 -2.98
N GLY A 39 -19.44 -13.28 -2.39
CA GLY A 39 -20.11 -13.11 -1.12
C GLY A 39 -19.04 -12.93 -0.05
N LYS A 40 -19.09 -11.77 0.60
CA LYS A 40 -18.40 -11.45 1.86
C LYS A 40 -16.95 -10.99 1.72
N VAL A 41 -16.77 -9.78 2.23
CA VAL A 41 -15.53 -9.03 2.48
C VAL A 41 -14.92 -8.42 1.22
N ALA A 42 -15.36 -7.19 0.90
CA ALA A 42 -14.46 -6.21 0.31
C ALA A 42 -13.36 -5.92 1.35
N SER A 43 -12.41 -6.84 1.49
CA SER A 43 -11.17 -6.60 2.21
C SER A 43 -10.47 -5.54 1.38
N TYR A 44 -10.53 -4.31 1.88
CA TYR A 44 -9.73 -3.16 1.52
C TYR A 44 -8.76 -3.48 0.37
N ARG A 45 -9.17 -3.19 -0.88
CA ARG A 45 -8.24 -3.18 -2.01
C ARG A 45 -7.20 -2.15 -1.64
N VAL A 46 -6.08 -2.66 -1.14
CA VAL A 46 -4.84 -1.96 -0.86
C VAL A 46 -4.59 -1.06 -2.06
N TYR A 47 -4.75 0.24 -1.84
CA TYR A 47 -4.42 1.28 -2.78
C TYR A 47 -2.91 1.19 -3.03
N THR A 48 -2.54 0.51 -4.10
CA THR A 48 -1.18 0.42 -4.61
C THR A 48 -0.84 1.73 -5.32
N ALA A 49 -0.52 2.74 -4.52
CA ALA A 49 0.47 3.74 -4.88
C ALA A 49 1.41 3.82 -3.67
N PRO A 50 2.43 2.94 -3.56
CA PRO A 50 3.40 3.03 -2.49
C PRO A 50 4.18 4.33 -2.72
N LEU A 51 3.92 5.34 -1.91
CA LEU A 51 4.87 6.42 -1.70
C LEU A 51 5.76 5.97 -0.53
N PRO A 52 6.94 5.37 -0.80
CA PRO A 52 7.85 4.99 0.27
C PRO A 52 8.40 6.27 0.92
N GLY A 53 7.73 6.74 1.98
CA GLY A 53 8.22 7.80 2.85
C GLY A 53 9.22 7.27 3.88
N SER A 54 10.16 8.12 4.28
CA SER A 54 11.10 7.90 5.38
C SER A 54 10.45 8.34 6.71
N VAL A 55 10.32 7.41 7.65
CA VAL A 55 9.58 7.62 8.91
C VAL A 55 10.50 7.37 10.10
N LEU A 56 10.61 8.37 10.98
CA LEU A 56 11.25 8.21 12.28
C LEU A 56 10.17 7.92 13.33
N VAL A 57 10.26 6.78 14.01
CA VAL A 57 9.36 6.43 15.11
C VAL A 57 10.11 6.58 16.42
N TYR A 58 9.62 7.46 17.29
CA TYR A 58 10.15 7.69 18.62
C TYR A 58 9.17 7.21 19.68
N GLY A 59 9.69 6.44 20.65
CA GLY A 59 8.93 6.06 21.83
C GLY A 59 9.50 4.84 22.52
N GLN A 60 9.13 4.65 23.79
CA GLN A 60 9.64 3.56 24.63
C GLN A 60 8.67 2.38 24.75
N SER A 61 7.47 2.49 24.18
CA SER A 61 6.42 1.47 24.31
C SER A 61 6.57 0.36 23.27
N GLU A 62 6.10 -0.85 23.61
CA GLU A 62 5.95 -1.93 22.63
C GLU A 62 5.01 -1.54 21.48
N GLY A 63 4.02 -0.68 21.74
CA GLY A 63 3.15 -0.12 20.71
C GLY A 63 3.92 0.66 19.64
N ALA A 64 4.88 1.49 20.04
CA ALA A 64 5.73 2.23 19.10
C ALA A 64 6.63 1.28 18.28
N ARG A 65 7.15 0.22 18.90
CA ARG A 65 7.95 -0.80 18.20
C ARG A 65 7.10 -1.59 17.18
N HIS A 66 5.90 -2.02 17.56
CA HIS A 66 4.98 -2.71 16.65
C HIS A 66 4.55 -1.80 15.49
N LEU A 67 4.33 -0.52 15.76
CA LEU A 67 4.05 0.47 14.72
C LEU A 67 5.21 0.56 13.71
N ALA A 68 6.46 0.67 14.20
CA ALA A 68 7.63 0.71 13.33
C ALA A 68 7.71 -0.55 12.43
N GLN A 69 7.54 -1.74 13.01
CA GLN A 69 7.54 -3.00 12.25
C GLN A 69 6.43 -3.06 11.20
N ALA A 70 5.23 -2.60 11.54
CA ALA A 70 4.10 -2.59 10.60
C ALA A 70 4.34 -1.63 9.41
N LEU A 71 5.02 -0.52 9.66
CA LEU A 71 5.40 0.44 8.63
C LEU A 71 6.49 -0.13 7.72
N GLU A 72 7.50 -0.80 8.27
CA GLU A 72 8.52 -1.51 7.49
C GLU A 72 7.89 -2.58 6.60
N GLN A 73 6.99 -3.40 7.16
CA GLN A 73 6.25 -4.42 6.42
C GLN A 73 5.37 -3.84 5.30
N SER A 74 4.95 -2.59 5.44
CA SER A 74 4.17 -1.86 4.44
C SER A 74 5.04 -1.19 3.36
N GLY A 75 6.37 -1.29 3.48
CA GLY A 75 7.33 -0.76 2.50
C GLY A 75 7.82 0.66 2.78
N HIS A 76 7.63 1.19 3.99
CA HIS A 76 8.23 2.46 4.40
C HIS A 76 9.68 2.27 4.86
N GLY A 77 10.51 3.29 4.64
CA GLY A 77 11.84 3.33 5.26
C GLY A 77 11.68 3.79 6.70
N VAL A 78 11.86 2.91 7.67
CA VAL A 78 11.58 3.22 9.08
C VAL A 78 12.86 3.20 9.90
N ARG A 79 12.98 4.18 10.79
CA ARG A 79 13.96 4.17 11.87
C ARG A 79 13.22 4.22 13.19
N PHE A 80 13.45 3.25 14.07
CA PHE A 80 12.94 3.28 15.44
C PHE A 80 14.02 3.74 16.41
N VAL A 81 13.67 4.68 17.29
CA VAL A 81 14.53 5.19 18.37
C VAL A 81 13.74 5.28 19.66
N ASP A 82 14.37 4.96 20.80
CA ASP A 82 13.70 4.88 22.12
C ASP A 82 14.23 5.89 23.15
N ASN A 83 15.15 6.77 22.72
CA ASN A 83 15.73 7.80 23.58
C ASN A 83 15.96 9.10 22.80
N SER A 84 15.96 10.21 23.54
CA SER A 84 16.05 11.57 23.00
C SER A 84 17.38 11.90 22.34
N ILE A 85 18.48 11.26 22.76
CA ILE A 85 19.81 11.46 22.15
C ILE A 85 19.82 10.90 20.73
N GLN A 86 19.32 9.67 20.56
CA GLN A 86 19.17 9.06 19.24
C GLN A 86 18.16 9.84 18.38
N LEU A 87 17.02 10.26 18.95
CA LEU A 87 16.06 11.13 18.24
C LEU A 87 16.73 12.38 17.67
N THR A 88 17.48 13.10 18.50
CA THR A 88 18.18 14.32 18.07
C THR A 88 19.24 14.02 17.01
N THR A 89 20.00 12.93 17.19
CA THR A 89 21.04 12.52 16.24
C THR A 89 20.44 12.15 14.88
N GLU A 90 19.34 11.41 14.87
CA GLU A 90 18.63 11.01 13.65
C GLU A 90 18.01 12.24 12.96
N LEU A 91 17.39 13.16 13.71
CA LEU A 91 16.86 14.39 13.13
C LEU A 91 17.95 15.33 12.56
N LEU A 92 19.18 15.28 13.11
CA LEU A 92 20.35 16.01 12.62
C LEU A 92 20.96 15.42 11.35
N THR A 93 21.01 14.08 11.26
CA THR A 93 21.81 13.37 10.25
C THR A 93 20.98 12.70 9.17
N GLY A 94 19.73 12.39 9.47
CA GLY A 94 18.79 11.75 8.57
C GLY A 94 17.82 12.73 7.92
N HIS A 95 17.23 12.28 6.82
CA HIS A 95 16.13 12.95 6.16
C HIS A 95 14.87 12.11 6.37
N TYR A 96 13.95 12.62 7.17
CA TYR A 96 12.69 11.98 7.50
C TYR A 96 11.54 12.86 7.01
N ASP A 97 10.53 12.25 6.40
CA ASP A 97 9.33 12.97 5.98
C ASP A 97 8.44 13.27 7.18
N VAL A 98 8.40 12.31 8.11
CA VAL A 98 7.56 12.33 9.30
C VAL A 98 8.31 11.76 10.49
N VAL A 99 8.14 12.40 11.65
CA VAL A 99 8.45 11.82 12.96
C VAL A 99 7.14 11.48 13.67
N ILE A 100 7.02 10.25 14.15
CA ILE A 100 5.85 9.74 14.88
C ILE A 100 6.25 9.48 16.31
N ALA A 101 5.55 10.10 17.26
CA ALA A 101 5.77 9.86 18.68
C ALA A 101 4.47 10.04 19.47
N PRO A 102 4.36 9.44 20.68
CA PRO A 102 3.28 9.75 21.60
C PRO A 102 3.15 11.27 21.81
N TYR A 103 1.92 11.74 21.93
CA TYR A 103 1.67 13.15 22.26
C TYR A 103 2.28 13.54 23.61
N ALA A 104 2.35 12.61 24.57
CA ALA A 104 3.01 12.81 25.85
C ALA A 104 4.49 13.25 25.71
N ASP A 105 5.14 12.92 24.59
CA ASP A 105 6.55 13.21 24.34
C ASP A 105 6.77 14.43 23.42
N HIS A 106 5.72 15.21 23.10
CA HIS A 106 5.79 16.29 22.12
C HIS A 106 6.89 17.32 22.40
N GLU A 107 7.05 17.75 23.66
CA GLU A 107 8.09 18.71 24.04
C GLU A 107 9.51 18.19 23.69
N THR A 108 9.73 16.89 23.83
CA THR A 108 11.02 16.27 23.47
C THR A 108 11.24 16.28 21.97
N VAL A 109 10.20 15.97 21.19
CA VAL A 109 10.27 15.99 19.72
C VAL A 109 10.52 17.41 19.21
N GLU A 110 9.81 18.40 19.75
CA GLU A 110 9.97 19.81 19.37
C GLU A 110 11.35 20.36 19.73
N ALA A 111 11.85 20.02 20.93
CA ALA A 111 13.19 20.39 21.35
C ALA A 111 14.26 19.78 20.44
N SER A 112 14.13 18.49 20.08
CA SER A 112 15.05 17.80 19.17
C SER A 112 14.96 18.33 17.73
N ALA A 113 13.77 18.66 17.24
CA ALA A 113 13.58 19.30 15.93
C ALA A 113 14.22 20.69 15.88
N SER A 114 14.02 21.48 16.94
CA SER A 114 14.63 22.81 17.08
C SER A 114 16.16 22.73 17.16
N ALA A 115 16.69 21.78 17.95
CA ALA A 115 18.13 21.57 18.10
C ALA A 115 18.80 21.06 16.81
N SER A 116 18.06 20.31 15.99
CA SER A 116 18.56 19.82 14.70
C SER A 116 18.47 20.85 13.58
N GLY A 117 17.69 21.94 13.76
CA GLY A 117 17.37 22.88 12.68
C GLY A 117 16.52 22.25 11.58
N ASN A 118 15.91 21.09 11.84
CA ASN A 118 15.15 20.34 10.85
C ASN A 118 13.71 20.88 10.78
N THR A 119 13.38 21.54 9.67
CA THR A 119 12.07 22.14 9.42
C THR A 119 11.21 21.37 8.41
N ASP A 120 11.80 20.40 7.71
CA ASP A 120 11.13 19.63 6.65
C ASP A 120 10.37 18.40 7.19
N THR A 121 10.81 17.89 8.35
CA THR A 121 10.22 16.73 9.02
C THR A 121 8.92 17.12 9.71
N VAL A 122 7.82 16.45 9.35
CA VAL A 122 6.51 16.71 9.96
C VAL A 122 6.33 15.87 11.22
N TYR A 123 6.01 16.50 12.34
CA TYR A 123 5.61 15.77 13.54
C TYR A 123 4.15 15.28 13.45
N LEU A 124 3.96 13.98 13.67
CA LEU A 124 2.65 13.33 13.75
C LEU A 124 2.46 12.73 15.16
N PRO A 125 1.78 13.45 16.08
CA PRO A 125 1.52 12.96 17.43
C PRO A 125 0.56 11.78 17.42
N VAL A 126 0.85 10.81 18.30
CA VAL A 126 -0.02 9.67 18.61
C VAL A 126 -0.73 9.92 19.94
N VAL A 127 -2.05 10.08 19.90
CA VAL A 127 -2.87 10.36 21.09
C VAL A 127 -3.59 9.11 21.55
N ILE A 128 -3.66 8.91 22.87
CA ILE A 128 -4.27 7.72 23.48
C ILE A 128 -5.68 7.96 24.03
N ASN A 129 -6.06 9.23 24.20
CA ASN A 129 -7.35 9.63 24.76
C ASN A 129 -7.89 10.88 24.06
N ARG A 130 -9.16 11.19 24.33
CA ARG A 130 -9.89 12.28 23.69
C ARG A 130 -9.36 13.67 24.08
N ASP A 131 -8.87 13.81 25.31
CA ASP A 131 -8.39 15.10 25.83
C ASP A 131 -7.06 15.49 25.14
N GLU A 132 -6.17 14.51 24.97
CA GLU A 132 -4.96 14.64 24.15
C GLU A 132 -5.31 14.89 22.69
N GLU A 133 -6.31 14.20 22.14
CA GLU A 133 -6.75 14.42 20.76
C GLU A 133 -7.19 15.86 20.52
N GLU A 134 -8.04 16.41 21.39
CA GLU A 134 -8.53 17.78 21.27
C GLU A 134 -7.38 18.79 21.31
N THR A 135 -6.46 18.60 22.26
CA THR A 135 -5.30 19.47 22.41
C THR A 135 -4.33 19.34 21.24
N ALA A 136 -4.07 18.11 20.79
CA ALA A 136 -3.18 17.85 19.66
C ALA A 136 -3.73 18.41 18.35
N ARG A 137 -5.04 18.38 18.13
CA ARG A 137 -5.67 18.93 16.92
C ARG A 137 -5.60 20.46 16.84
N GLN A 138 -5.49 21.14 17.97
CA GLN A 138 -5.33 22.60 18.01
C GLN A 138 -3.90 23.02 17.66
N ASN A 139 -2.90 22.20 18.03
CA ASN A 139 -1.48 22.54 17.90
C ASN A 139 -0.83 21.91 16.65
N TYR A 140 -1.36 20.80 16.17
CA TYR A 140 -0.78 20.03 15.06
C TYR A 140 -1.79 19.87 13.93
N GLY A 141 -1.32 20.03 12.69
CA GLY A 141 -2.16 19.89 11.52
C GLY A 141 -2.76 18.48 11.37
N LYS A 142 -2.10 17.46 11.93
CA LYS A 142 -2.53 16.06 11.89
C LYS A 142 -2.23 15.35 13.19
N VAL A 143 -3.10 14.40 13.53
CA VAL A 143 -3.03 13.60 14.74
C VAL A 143 -3.39 12.17 14.40
N MET A 144 -2.66 11.23 14.98
CA MET A 144 -2.94 9.80 14.86
C MET A 144 -3.55 9.28 16.17
N LEU A 145 -4.66 8.55 16.06
CA LEU A 145 -5.28 7.92 17.21
C LEU A 145 -4.59 6.58 17.47
N ALA A 146 -4.11 6.38 18.70
CA ALA A 146 -3.77 5.05 19.17
C ALA A 146 -5.07 4.29 19.41
N GLU A 147 -5.54 3.55 18.39
CA GLU A 147 -6.60 2.59 18.62
C GLU A 147 -6.05 1.47 19.48
N ARG A 148 -6.75 1.18 20.58
CA ARG A 148 -6.32 0.26 21.63
C ARG A 148 -6.02 -1.15 21.14
N ASP A 149 -6.39 -1.53 19.91
CA ASP A 149 -6.29 -2.93 19.46
C ASP A 149 -5.89 -3.21 18.00
N GLU A 150 -5.72 -2.25 17.07
CA GLU A 150 -5.39 -2.63 15.67
C GLU A 150 -4.41 -1.69 14.92
N ILE A 151 -3.20 -2.22 14.70
CA ILE A 151 -2.10 -1.70 13.84
C ILE A 151 -2.60 -1.12 12.49
N LYS A 152 -3.70 -1.64 11.93
CA LYS A 152 -4.25 -1.24 10.63
C LYS A 152 -4.70 0.22 10.57
N HIS A 153 -5.01 0.85 11.71
CA HIS A 153 -5.50 2.23 11.76
C HIS A 153 -4.37 3.27 11.74
N TYR A 154 -3.18 2.90 12.24
CA TYR A 154 -1.98 3.73 12.13
C TYR A 154 -1.60 3.97 10.66
N LEU A 155 -1.67 2.93 9.82
CA LEU A 155 -1.39 3.02 8.38
C LEU A 155 -2.37 3.97 7.66
N LYS A 156 -3.65 4.00 8.07
CA LYS A 156 -4.66 4.89 7.50
C LYS A 156 -4.39 6.36 7.82
N ALA A 157 -3.94 6.67 9.04
CA ALA A 157 -3.62 8.03 9.47
C ALA A 157 -2.35 8.57 8.78
N ILE A 158 -1.32 7.73 8.62
CA ILE A 158 -0.07 8.11 7.93
C ILE A 158 -0.34 8.34 6.44
N HIS A 159 -1.13 7.48 5.79
CA HIS A 159 -1.49 7.67 4.39
C HIS A 159 -2.30 8.97 4.16
N LYS A 160 -3.24 9.30 5.06
CA LYS A 160 -3.93 10.60 5.02
C LYS A 160 -2.96 11.77 5.26
N THR A 161 -1.92 11.53 6.05
CA THR A 161 -0.89 12.54 6.34
C THR A 161 -0.05 12.89 5.12
N LEU A 162 0.47 11.88 4.44
CA LEU A 162 1.33 12.08 3.27
C LEU A 162 0.58 12.61 2.04
N LYS A 163 -0.71 12.25 1.88
CA LYS A 163 -1.52 12.66 0.72
C LYS A 163 -1.82 14.16 0.63
N GLU A 164 -1.88 14.87 1.75
CA GLU A 164 -2.20 16.33 1.71
C GLU A 164 -0.94 17.21 1.69
N LYS A 165 0.27 16.61 1.76
CA LYS A 165 1.55 17.33 1.61
C LYS A 165 1.98 17.44 0.14
N SER A 166 1.38 16.66 -0.77
CA SER A 166 1.57 16.71 -2.23
C SER A 166 0.55 17.62 -2.91
#